data_AF-A0A915JYV1-F1
#
_entry.id   AF-A0A915JYV1-F1
#
_cell.length_a   1.000
_cell.length_b   1.000
_cell.length_c   1.000
_cell.angle_alpha   90.00
_cell.angle_beta   90.00
_cell.angle_gamma   90.00
#
_symmetry.space_group_name_H-M   'P 1'
#
loop_
_entity.id
_entity.type
_entity.pdbx_description
1 polymer ?
#
loop_
_entity_poly.entity_id
_entity_poly.type
_entity_poly.pdbx_seq_one_letter_code
_entity_poly.pdbx_strand_id
1 'polypeptide(L)'
;MPKNSTGEKRKRTYIFTKKKIKMDNDTLYDDSPVTKKFLEKCLQDHLHSKATLAKCRATVISKGMGFTSEVTRVWLRWSPEATATDINLPEKVIVKAPTIQCFDSLLDKAMTNDEQKSTMDSGSIVEMMHKIECDAYKILYRADPRPVPLPLIYSIREKNPSLIIMEDLEDRAGIIPTIAIG
;
A
#
# COMPACT_ATOMS: atom_id res chain seq x y z
N MET A 1 -31.04 -9.44 -45.42
CA MET A 1 -30.92 -9.74 -43.98
C MET A 1 -29.49 -9.47 -43.52
N PRO A 2 -29.24 -8.50 -42.63
CA PRO A 2 -28.06 -8.51 -41.78
C PRO A 2 -28.48 -8.80 -40.31
N LYS A 3 -27.66 -9.62 -39.63
CA LYS A 3 -27.88 -10.06 -38.25
C LYS A 3 -27.50 -8.95 -37.27
N ASN A 4 -28.43 -8.61 -36.38
CA ASN A 4 -28.18 -7.83 -35.16
C ASN A 4 -27.25 -8.60 -34.23
N SER A 5 -26.16 -7.98 -33.76
CA SER A 5 -25.44 -8.38 -32.55
C SER A 5 -25.42 -7.21 -31.58
N THR A 6 -26.48 -7.14 -30.76
CA THR A 6 -26.56 -6.31 -29.56
C THR A 6 -25.54 -6.80 -28.53
N GLY A 7 -24.36 -6.18 -28.53
CA GLY A 7 -23.37 -6.32 -27.47
C GLY A 7 -23.80 -5.55 -26.23
N GLU A 8 -24.63 -6.17 -25.40
CA GLU A 8 -25.06 -5.64 -24.12
C GLU A 8 -23.84 -5.57 -23.16
N LYS A 9 -23.24 -4.37 -23.05
CA LYS A 9 -22.16 -4.10 -22.08
C LYS A 9 -22.74 -4.20 -20.66
N ARG A 10 -22.56 -5.36 -20.02
CA ARG A 10 -22.86 -5.55 -18.59
C ARG A 10 -22.03 -4.59 -17.75
N LYS A 11 -22.65 -3.48 -17.32
CA LYS A 11 -22.16 -2.62 -16.25
C LYS A 11 -22.16 -3.45 -14.95
N ARG A 12 -20.97 -3.88 -14.51
CA ARG A 12 -20.82 -4.49 -13.18
C ARG A 12 -20.83 -3.37 -12.14
N THR A 13 -21.97 -3.20 -11.50
CA THR A 13 -22.09 -2.42 -10.26
C THR A 13 -21.41 -3.20 -9.14
N TYR A 14 -20.32 -2.69 -8.60
CA TYR A 14 -19.63 -3.29 -7.45
C TYR A 14 -20.08 -2.60 -6.16
N ILE A 15 -20.74 -3.39 -5.30
CA ILE A 15 -21.19 -2.98 -3.98
C ILE A 15 -19.98 -3.03 -3.03
N PHE A 16 -19.66 -1.89 -2.42
CA PHE A 16 -18.61 -1.75 -1.42
C PHE A 16 -18.95 -2.56 -0.17
N THR A 17 -18.14 -3.58 0.11
CA THR A 17 -18.16 -4.28 1.39
C THR A 17 -16.76 -4.24 1.99
N LYS A 18 -16.65 -3.81 3.25
CA LYS A 18 -15.45 -3.97 4.08
C LYS A 18 -15.16 -5.47 4.19
N LYS A 19 -14.40 -6.03 3.26
CA LYS A 19 -14.07 -7.47 3.24
C LYS A 19 -13.12 -7.75 4.40
N LYS A 20 -13.64 -8.29 5.51
CA LYS A 20 -12.81 -8.88 6.56
C LYS A 20 -12.27 -10.20 6.02
N ILE A 21 -11.00 -10.20 5.60
CA ILE A 21 -10.36 -11.41 5.08
C ILE A 21 -9.73 -12.15 6.27
N LYS A 22 -10.16 -13.40 6.50
CA LYS A 22 -9.57 -14.33 7.46
C LYS A 22 -8.59 -15.17 6.66
N MET A 23 -7.29 -15.04 6.94
CA MET A 23 -6.24 -15.72 6.17
C MET A 23 -6.02 -17.15 6.69
N ASP A 24 -6.33 -18.12 5.84
CA ASP A 24 -5.77 -19.48 5.89
C ASP A 24 -4.68 -19.68 4.79
N ASN A 25 -4.48 -18.71 3.89
CA ASN A 25 -3.48 -18.72 2.80
C ASN A 25 -2.27 -17.81 3.11
N ASP A 26 -1.11 -18.10 2.49
CA ASP A 26 0.17 -17.38 2.67
C ASP A 26 0.16 -15.90 2.16
N THR A 27 -0.89 -15.42 1.46
CA THR A 27 -0.99 -14.07 0.86
C THR A 27 -1.88 -13.10 1.65
N LEU A 28 -1.48 -11.81 1.80
CA LEU A 28 -2.19 -10.84 2.66
C LEU A 28 -3.69 -10.68 2.34
N TYR A 29 -4.07 -10.82 1.08
CA TYR A 29 -5.44 -10.90 0.57
C TYR A 29 -5.43 -11.62 -0.80
N ASP A 30 -6.61 -11.96 -1.32
CA ASP A 30 -6.75 -12.57 -2.65
C ASP A 30 -6.07 -11.67 -3.71
N ASP A 31 -5.17 -12.23 -4.51
CA ASP A 31 -4.33 -11.55 -5.52
C ASP A 31 -3.23 -10.59 -4.98
N SER A 32 -2.99 -10.55 -3.66
CA SER A 32 -1.88 -9.77 -3.09
C SER A 32 -0.52 -10.35 -3.51
N PRO A 33 0.40 -9.54 -4.06
CA PRO A 33 1.77 -9.97 -4.31
C PRO A 33 2.59 -10.09 -3.02
N VAL A 34 2.03 -9.64 -1.89
CA VAL A 34 2.67 -9.65 -0.57
C VAL A 34 2.17 -10.83 0.24
N THR A 35 3.11 -11.64 0.73
CA THR A 35 2.85 -12.80 1.59
C THR A 35 3.17 -12.51 3.06
N LYS A 36 2.63 -13.32 3.97
CA LYS A 36 3.00 -13.29 5.39
C LYS A 36 4.51 -13.43 5.57
N LYS A 37 5.14 -14.41 4.91
CA LYS A 37 6.59 -14.65 4.98
C LYS A 37 7.40 -13.48 4.45
N PHE A 38 6.94 -12.85 3.37
CA PHE A 38 7.59 -11.66 2.83
C PHE A 38 7.56 -10.51 3.84
N LEU A 39 6.39 -10.28 4.46
CA LEU A 39 6.21 -9.23 5.47
C LEU A 39 7.07 -9.51 6.71
N GLU A 40 7.06 -10.75 7.20
CA GLU A 40 7.90 -11.21 8.31
C GLU A 40 9.37 -10.91 8.05
N LYS A 41 9.89 -11.30 6.89
CA LYS A 41 11.29 -11.08 6.52
C LYS A 41 11.65 -9.59 6.49
N CYS A 42 10.80 -8.75 5.88
CA CYS A 42 11.06 -7.31 5.85
C CYS A 42 11.15 -6.70 7.25
N LEU A 43 10.31 -7.16 8.18
CA LEU A 43 10.30 -6.68 9.57
C LEU A 43 11.51 -7.22 10.35
N GLN A 44 11.84 -8.49 10.19
CA GLN A 44 13.05 -9.09 10.80
C GLN A 44 14.33 -8.39 10.35
N ASP A 45 14.47 -8.13 9.04
CA ASP A 45 15.63 -7.46 8.47
C ASP A 45 15.81 -6.05 9.05
N HIS A 46 14.71 -5.29 9.22
CA HIS A 46 14.73 -3.94 9.78
C HIS A 46 14.94 -3.92 11.30
N LEU A 47 14.26 -4.81 12.03
CA LEU A 47 14.28 -4.85 13.49
C LEU A 47 15.47 -5.64 14.04
N HIS A 48 16.28 -6.26 13.18
CA HIS A 48 17.35 -7.20 13.53
C HIS A 48 16.86 -8.32 14.46
N SER A 49 15.65 -8.82 14.21
CA SER A 49 14.96 -9.80 15.05
C SER A 49 14.84 -11.15 14.35
N LYS A 50 14.71 -12.22 15.14
CA LYS A 50 14.37 -13.58 14.67
C LYS A 50 12.91 -13.95 14.96
N ALA A 51 12.11 -12.98 15.40
CA ALA A 51 10.71 -13.16 15.72
C ALA A 51 9.91 -13.67 14.52
N THR A 52 9.06 -14.67 14.73
CA THR A 52 8.20 -15.23 13.68
C THR A 52 6.77 -14.75 13.86
N LEU A 53 6.07 -14.49 12.76
CA LEU A 53 4.65 -14.17 12.77
C LEU A 53 3.88 -15.48 12.96
N ALA A 54 3.03 -15.53 13.98
CA ALA A 54 2.04 -16.60 14.12
C ALA A 54 0.90 -16.38 13.13
N LYS A 55 0.35 -15.17 13.08
CA LYS A 55 -0.81 -14.83 12.25
C LYS A 55 -0.77 -13.39 11.77
N CYS A 56 -1.36 -13.15 10.61
CA CYS A 56 -1.65 -11.80 10.13
C CYS A 56 -3.12 -11.68 9.76
N ARG A 57 -3.63 -10.46 9.79
CA ARG A 57 -4.92 -10.08 9.20
C ARG A 57 -4.73 -8.78 8.47
N ALA A 58 -5.29 -8.67 7.27
CA ALA A 58 -5.22 -7.45 6.48
C ALA A 58 -6.61 -6.84 6.27
N THR A 59 -6.65 -5.53 6.07
CA THR A 59 -7.81 -4.82 5.54
C THR A 59 -7.32 -3.70 4.66
N VAL A 60 -7.80 -3.69 3.42
CA VAL A 60 -7.55 -2.58 2.50
C VAL A 60 -8.33 -1.37 3.01
N ILE A 61 -7.61 -0.31 3.38
CA ILE A 61 -8.18 0.93 3.93
C ILE A 61 -8.30 2.03 2.87
N SER A 62 -7.56 1.91 1.75
CA SER A 62 -7.81 2.70 0.55
C SER A 62 -7.77 1.81 -0.70
N LYS A 63 -8.84 1.84 -1.48
CA LYS A 63 -8.93 1.20 -2.80
C LYS A 63 -9.90 1.96 -3.69
N GLY A 64 -9.44 2.36 -4.87
CA GLY A 64 -10.25 3.12 -5.82
C GLY A 64 -10.51 4.58 -5.39
N MET A 65 -11.06 5.40 -6.30
CA MET A 65 -11.28 6.87 -6.17
C MET A 65 -10.07 7.77 -6.51
N GLY A 66 -9.26 7.41 -7.50
CA GLY A 66 -8.17 8.26 -7.99
C GLY A 66 -6.83 8.10 -7.24
N PHE A 67 -6.75 7.16 -6.31
CA PHE A 67 -5.48 6.81 -5.66
C PHE A 67 -4.62 5.97 -6.60
N THR A 68 -3.34 6.33 -6.71
CA THR A 68 -2.29 5.58 -7.43
C THR A 68 -1.70 4.44 -6.61
N SER A 69 -2.21 4.22 -5.40
CA SER A 69 -1.77 3.16 -4.50
C SER A 69 -2.94 2.54 -3.74
N GLU A 70 -2.83 1.24 -3.51
CA GLU A 70 -3.62 0.51 -2.54
C GLU A 70 -2.91 0.58 -1.18
N VAL A 71 -3.63 1.02 -0.15
CA VAL A 71 -3.11 1.08 1.22
C VAL A 71 -3.82 0.02 2.04
N THR A 72 -3.03 -0.89 2.59
CA THR A 72 -3.50 -2.03 3.37
C THR A 72 -2.97 -1.92 4.78
N ARG A 73 -3.88 -1.95 5.76
CA ARG A 73 -3.53 -2.11 7.16
C ARG A 73 -3.39 -3.59 7.48
N VAL A 74 -2.29 -3.97 8.11
CA VAL A 74 -1.99 -5.35 8.50
C VAL A 74 -1.81 -5.42 10.00
N TRP A 75 -2.65 -6.19 10.67
CA TRP A 75 -2.49 -6.57 12.06
C TRP A 75 -1.62 -7.82 12.15
N LEU A 76 -0.62 -7.76 13.01
CA LEU A 76 0.40 -8.76 13.22
C LEU A 76 0.19 -9.43 14.57
N ARG A 77 0.26 -10.75 14.59
CA ARG A 77 0.38 -11.54 15.82
C ARG A 77 1.65 -12.35 15.72
N TRP A 78 2.62 -11.99 16.55
CA TRP A 78 3.89 -12.69 16.69
C TRP A 78 3.70 -13.99 17.47
N SER A 79 4.63 -14.93 17.28
CA SER A 79 4.66 -16.16 18.08
C SER A 79 4.93 -15.85 19.55
N PRO A 80 4.39 -16.63 20.50
CA PRO A 80 4.62 -16.42 21.93
C PRO A 80 6.12 -16.37 22.28
N GLU A 81 6.91 -17.22 21.64
CA GLU A 81 8.36 -17.30 21.82
C GLU A 81 9.05 -16.00 21.40
N ALA A 82 8.59 -15.37 20.32
CA ALA A 82 9.11 -14.10 19.85
C ALA A 82 8.77 -12.94 20.81
N THR A 83 7.55 -12.90 21.32
CA THR A 83 7.12 -11.84 22.26
C THR A 83 7.81 -11.91 23.62
N ALA A 84 8.37 -13.06 23.99
CA ALA A 84 9.13 -13.23 25.22
C ALA A 84 10.54 -12.63 25.12
N THR A 85 11.09 -12.48 23.92
CA THR A 85 12.47 -12.05 23.69
C THR A 85 12.60 -10.65 23.08
N ASP A 86 11.63 -10.22 22.28
CA ASP A 86 11.66 -8.93 21.57
C ASP A 86 10.50 -8.02 21.97
N ILE A 87 10.81 -6.95 22.72
CA ILE A 87 9.81 -5.99 23.24
C ILE A 87 9.31 -4.96 22.20
N ASN A 88 9.97 -4.85 21.04
CA ASN A 88 9.71 -3.78 20.07
C ASN A 88 9.01 -4.25 18.79
N LEU A 89 8.30 -5.38 18.86
CA LEU A 89 7.60 -5.94 17.70
C LEU A 89 6.32 -5.16 17.41
N PRO A 90 6.10 -4.68 16.17
CA PRO A 90 4.90 -3.91 15.84
C PRO A 90 3.65 -4.81 15.82
N GLU A 91 2.55 -4.33 16.39
CA GLU A 91 1.25 -5.00 16.31
C GLU A 91 0.49 -4.69 15.01
N LYS A 92 0.80 -3.54 14.40
CA LYS A 92 0.15 -3.05 13.17
C LYS A 92 1.19 -2.41 12.26
N VAL A 93 1.02 -2.60 10.96
CA VAL A 93 1.79 -1.92 9.92
C VAL A 93 0.89 -1.53 8.76
N ILE A 94 1.32 -0.53 8.01
CA ILE A 94 0.73 -0.12 6.75
C ILE A 94 1.60 -0.64 5.61
N VAL A 95 0.97 -1.31 4.65
CA VAL A 95 1.57 -1.71 3.39
C VAL A 95 0.94 -0.86 2.29
N LYS A 96 1.75 -0.04 1.63
CA LYS A 96 1.35 0.77 0.50
C LYS A 96 1.95 0.20 -0.78
N ALA A 97 1.12 -0.20 -1.72
CA ALA A 97 1.54 -0.75 -3.00
C ALA A 97 0.93 0.05 -4.16
N PRO A 98 1.68 0.34 -5.23
CA PRO A 98 1.14 1.03 -6.40
C PRO A 98 0.02 0.20 -7.05
N THR A 99 -1.00 0.87 -7.60
CA THR A 99 -2.10 0.24 -8.33
C THR A 99 -2.50 1.04 -9.56
N ILE A 100 -2.74 0.35 -10.68
CA ILE A 100 -3.11 0.94 -11.97
C ILE A 100 -4.64 1.18 -12.05
N GLN A 101 -5.43 0.57 -11.16
CA GLN A 101 -6.90 0.47 -11.27
C GLN A 101 -7.66 1.80 -11.42
N CYS A 102 -7.08 2.93 -11.01
CA CYS A 102 -7.71 4.24 -11.16
C CYS A 102 -7.09 5.14 -12.22
N PHE A 103 -5.87 4.83 -12.68
CA PHE A 103 -5.15 5.74 -13.58
C PHE A 103 -5.76 5.73 -14.99
N ASP A 104 -6.13 4.55 -15.51
CA ASP A 104 -6.77 4.45 -16.83
C ASP A 104 -8.03 5.33 -16.91
N SER A 105 -8.86 5.29 -15.87
CA SER A 105 -10.09 6.09 -15.79
C SER A 105 -9.87 7.60 -15.62
N LEU A 106 -8.71 8.02 -15.11
CA LEU A 106 -8.33 9.43 -14.97
C LEU A 106 -7.66 9.95 -16.25
N LEU A 107 -6.79 9.14 -16.86
CA LEU A 107 -6.16 9.44 -18.14
C LEU A 107 -7.20 9.57 -19.25
N ASP A 108 -8.16 8.64 -19.31
CA ASP A 108 -9.28 8.68 -20.24
C ASP A 108 -10.16 9.94 -20.09
N LYS A 109 -10.24 10.50 -18.87
CA LYS A 109 -11.00 11.73 -18.58
C LYS A 109 -10.19 13.01 -18.81
N ALA A 110 -8.87 12.96 -18.67
CA ALA A 110 -7.98 14.08 -18.90
C ALA A 110 -7.66 14.26 -20.39
N MET A 111 -7.72 13.19 -21.19
CA MET A 111 -7.41 13.17 -22.62
C MET A 111 -8.64 13.26 -23.52
N THR A 112 -9.68 14.00 -23.11
CA THR A 112 -10.84 14.31 -23.99
C THR A 112 -10.53 15.37 -25.05
N ASN A 113 -9.35 15.98 -25.04
CA ASN A 113 -8.89 16.87 -26.11
C ASN A 113 -7.81 16.16 -26.95
N ASP A 114 -8.13 15.98 -28.22
CA ASP A 114 -7.34 15.29 -29.23
C ASP A 114 -5.89 15.81 -29.36
N GLU A 115 -5.03 14.89 -29.85
CA GLU A 115 -3.72 15.05 -30.50
C GLU A 115 -2.41 14.80 -29.72
N GLN A 116 -2.43 14.52 -28.42
CA GLN A 116 -1.22 13.99 -27.74
C GLN A 116 -1.55 12.79 -26.87
N LYS A 117 -1.75 11.62 -27.51
CA LYS A 117 -1.56 10.35 -26.83
C LYS A 117 -0.11 10.28 -26.36
N SER A 118 0.13 10.58 -25.09
CA SER A 118 1.41 10.32 -24.46
C SER A 118 1.73 8.83 -24.67
N THR A 119 2.90 8.53 -25.22
CA THR A 119 3.41 7.17 -25.43
C THR A 119 3.66 6.41 -24.12
N MET A 120 3.42 7.06 -22.98
CA MET A 120 3.66 6.52 -21.66
C MET A 120 2.41 5.76 -21.18
N ASP A 121 2.56 4.44 -21.08
CA ASP A 121 1.54 3.56 -20.51
C ASP A 121 1.27 3.91 -19.02
N SER A 122 0.03 3.73 -18.57
CA SER A 122 -0.42 4.08 -17.23
C SER A 122 0.39 3.37 -16.13
N GLY A 123 0.84 2.14 -16.38
CA GLY A 123 1.75 1.42 -15.49
C GLY A 123 3.07 2.15 -15.26
N SER A 124 3.66 2.72 -16.32
CA SER A 124 4.92 3.47 -16.21
C SER A 124 4.79 4.75 -15.39
N ILE A 125 3.63 5.43 -15.49
CA ILE A 125 3.37 6.64 -14.69
C ILE A 125 3.18 6.28 -13.22
N VAL A 126 2.44 5.22 -12.92
CA VAL A 126 2.24 4.73 -11.55
C VAL A 126 3.57 4.32 -10.90
N GLU A 127 4.44 3.62 -11.64
CA GLU A 127 5.79 3.27 -11.18
C GLU A 127 6.66 4.51 -10.92
N MET A 128 6.60 5.51 -11.81
CA MET A 128 7.30 6.78 -11.62
C MET A 128 6.84 7.48 -10.34
N MET A 129 5.52 7.57 -10.11
CA MET A 129 4.96 8.20 -8.91
C MET A 129 5.38 7.47 -7.63
N HIS A 130 5.35 6.13 -7.65
CA HIS A 130 5.83 5.33 -6.52
C HIS A 130 7.32 5.55 -6.27
N LYS A 131 8.14 5.64 -7.33
CA LYS A 131 9.58 5.94 -7.20
C LYS A 131 9.80 7.33 -6.59
N ILE A 132 9.08 8.34 -7.04
CA ILE A 132 9.15 9.70 -6.49
C ILE A 132 8.80 9.68 -5.00
N GLU A 133 7.74 8.97 -4.61
CA GLU A 133 7.37 8.81 -3.19
C GLU A 133 8.49 8.13 -2.39
N CYS A 134 9.06 7.04 -2.90
CA CYS A 134 10.17 6.35 -2.24
C CYS A 134 11.37 7.28 -2.02
N ASP A 135 11.72 8.08 -3.03
CA ASP A 135 12.84 9.02 -2.95
C ASP A 135 12.54 10.17 -1.98
N ALA A 136 11.30 10.68 -1.96
CA ALA A 136 10.86 11.66 -0.99
C ALA A 136 11.06 11.17 0.45
N TYR A 137 10.61 9.95 0.78
CA TYR A 137 10.86 9.38 2.12
C TYR A 137 12.35 9.28 2.42
N LYS A 138 13.19 8.78 1.50
CA LYS A 138 14.64 8.67 1.74
C LYS A 138 15.29 10.03 2.00
N ILE A 139 14.89 11.07 1.25
CA ILE A 139 15.41 12.43 1.44
C ILE A 139 15.02 12.96 2.81
N LEU A 140 13.73 12.87 3.16
CA LEU A 140 13.21 13.38 4.42
C LEU A 140 13.81 12.65 5.63
N TYR A 141 14.10 11.36 5.51
CA TYR A 141 14.77 10.56 6.55
C TYR A 141 16.25 10.89 6.74
N ARG A 142 16.92 11.39 5.69
CA ARG A 142 18.34 11.80 5.73
C ARG A 142 18.53 13.24 6.19
N ALA A 143 17.49 14.06 6.14
CA ALA A 143 17.55 15.44 6.59
C ALA A 143 17.73 15.49 8.11
N ASP A 144 18.71 16.29 8.57
CA ASP A 144 18.97 16.54 9.98
C ASP A 144 19.05 18.07 10.23
N PRO A 145 18.15 18.66 11.03
CA PRO A 145 17.00 18.02 11.68
C PRO A 145 15.93 17.59 10.66
N ARG A 146 15.14 16.58 11.02
CA ARG A 146 14.00 16.16 10.18
C ARG A 146 12.98 17.30 10.08
N PRO A 147 12.57 17.70 8.86
CA PRO A 147 11.71 18.87 8.68
C PRO A 147 10.26 18.62 9.11
N VAL A 148 9.82 17.35 9.15
CA VAL A 148 8.48 16.95 9.55
C VAL A 148 8.52 15.61 10.30
N PRO A 149 7.55 15.32 11.20
CA PRO A 149 7.35 13.99 11.74
C PRO A 149 7.05 12.99 10.62
N LEU A 150 7.73 11.84 10.61
CA LEU A 150 7.55 10.78 9.62
C LEU A 150 7.20 9.45 10.31
N PRO A 151 6.31 8.62 9.72
CA PRO A 151 6.09 7.26 10.20
C PRO A 151 7.35 6.43 10.03
N LEU A 152 7.72 5.60 11.01
CA LEU A 152 8.85 4.67 10.88
C LEU A 152 8.68 3.82 9.62
N ILE A 153 9.72 3.76 8.77
CA ILE A 153 9.70 2.97 7.55
C ILE A 153 10.47 1.67 7.77
N TYR A 154 9.77 0.55 7.74
CA TYR A 154 10.37 -0.77 7.88
C TYR A 154 11.04 -1.24 6.57
N SER A 155 10.44 -0.93 5.43
CA SER A 155 10.97 -1.35 4.13
C SER A 155 10.48 -0.44 3.01
N ILE A 156 11.40 -0.08 2.11
CA ILE A 156 11.10 0.59 0.84
C ILE A 156 11.57 -0.32 -0.28
N ARG A 157 10.67 -0.73 -1.16
CA ARG A 157 11.01 -1.50 -2.36
C ARG A 157 10.46 -0.80 -3.59
N GLU A 158 11.35 -0.53 -4.54
CA GLU A 158 10.98 0.09 -5.82
C GLU A 158 10.56 -0.94 -6.87
N LYS A 159 10.92 -2.22 -6.68
CA LYS A 159 10.66 -3.29 -7.66
C LYS A 159 10.33 -4.62 -6.97
N ASN A 160 9.33 -5.32 -7.52
CA ASN A 160 8.96 -6.74 -7.31
C ASN A 160 9.01 -7.29 -5.86
N PRO A 161 7.89 -7.21 -5.10
CA PRO A 161 6.82 -6.24 -5.31
C PRO A 161 7.31 -4.83 -4.96
N SER A 162 6.86 -3.85 -5.73
CA SER A 162 7.08 -2.44 -5.42
C SER A 162 6.13 -2.05 -4.30
N LEU A 163 6.63 -1.58 -3.16
CA LEU A 163 5.83 -1.23 -1.99
C LEU A 163 6.62 -0.45 -0.95
N ILE A 164 5.90 0.11 0.01
CA ILE A 164 6.45 0.68 1.24
C ILE A 164 5.74 0.01 2.43
N ILE A 165 6.51 -0.43 3.42
CA ILE A 165 6.03 -0.95 4.71
C ILE A 165 6.38 0.09 5.77
N MET A 166 5.37 0.60 6.46
CA MET A 166 5.53 1.69 7.42
C MET A 166 4.70 1.49 8.68
N GLU A 167 5.04 2.23 9.72
CA GLU A 167 4.30 2.35 10.98
C GLU A 167 2.85 2.75 10.74
N ASP A 168 1.93 2.11 11.46
CA ASP A 168 0.54 2.55 11.51
C ASP A 168 0.38 3.65 12.57
N LEU A 169 0.13 4.87 12.12
CA LEU A 169 -0.02 6.04 12.98
C LEU A 169 -1.44 6.22 13.54
N GLU A 170 -2.35 5.28 13.33
CA GLU A 170 -3.73 5.36 13.84
C GLU A 170 -3.80 5.69 15.34
N ASP A 171 -2.91 5.08 16.13
CA ASP A 171 -2.87 5.29 17.59
C ASP A 171 -2.12 6.58 17.98
N ARG A 172 -1.42 7.22 17.04
CA ARG A 172 -0.72 8.50 17.19
C ARG A 172 -1.51 9.70 16.69
N ALA A 173 -2.61 9.47 15.97
CA ALA A 173 -3.43 10.54 15.37
C ALA A 173 -4.07 11.49 16.41
N GLY A 174 -4.05 11.14 17.70
CA GLY A 174 -4.42 12.05 18.81
C GLY A 174 -3.30 12.94 19.33
N ILE A 175 -2.06 12.82 18.82
CA ILE A 175 -0.84 13.49 19.31
C ILE A 175 -0.06 14.14 18.15
N ILE A 176 -0.77 14.63 17.12
CA ILE A 176 -0.16 15.59 16.20
C ILE A 176 -0.55 16.96 16.76
N PRO A 177 0.34 17.66 17.48
CA PRO A 177 0.06 19.05 17.82
C PRO A 177 -0.21 19.75 16.49
N THR A 178 -1.40 20.34 16.40
CA THR A 178 -1.83 21.16 15.27
C THR A 178 -0.65 22.05 14.90
N ILE A 179 -0.20 21.98 13.65
CA ILE A 179 0.82 22.88 13.13
C ILE A 179 0.17 24.27 13.21
N ALA A 180 0.37 24.96 14.32
CA ALA A 180 0.06 26.36 14.45
C ALA A 180 1.01 27.07 13.48
N ILE A 181 0.47 27.42 12.32
CA ILE A 181 1.13 28.30 11.38
C ILE A 181 1.22 29.64 12.12
N GLY A 182 2.44 29.97 12.57
CA GLY A 182 2.80 31.29 13.06
C GLY A 182 3.08 32.24 11.92
#